data_AF-A0A7C9CTE4-F1
#
_entry.id   AF-A0A7C9CTE4-F1
#
_cell.length_a   1.000
_cell.length_b   1.000
_cell.length_c   1.000
_cell.angle_alpha   90.00
_cell.angle_beta   90.00
_cell.angle_gamma   90.00
#
_symmetry.space_group_name_H-M   'P 1'
#
loop_
_entity.id
_entity.type
_entity.pdbx_description
1 polymer ?
#
loop_
_entity_poly.entity_id
_entity_poly.type
_entity_poly.pdbx_seq_one_letter_code
_entity_poly.pdbx_strand_id
1 'polypeptide(L)'
;QKLLEGDFIVQPTKDCVAKTLKRLEEKIQGRVLNHLLYLMRVADKVVQRRIALALAHLCSPEHQRKIFIDNNGLELLLELLESSGIKQQEDGSMALYKMASKAVTISPVDQAPPSPTPQVYLGEQYVNNSTLSDVTFLVEGKRFYAHRICLLASSDAFRAMFDGGYREKDAKDIEIPNIQWNVFELMMRYIYTGSVNVNLDIAHDLLKAADQYLLEGLKRLCEYAIAQDISVDNVMLMYELSEAYNAMSLRHSCILFILEQFDRLSSKPWYPRLVQRIVPEIREYFEKIEVLNRASHQYLAIVLLTFVMQLPRSVKFKVSVIVTPILTFDLSPLLFCSSCFSLYYSTFLFTVNTRKHSDAIGVLFTIIDNREAQLCQFIVQI
;
A
#
# COMPACT_ATOMS: atom_id res chain seq x y z
N GLN A 1 27.80 2.26 27.17
CA GLN A 1 27.93 3.42 26.25
C GLN A 1 26.54 4.00 26.06
N LYS A 2 26.40 5.33 26.26
CA LYS A 2 25.11 6.03 26.43
C LYS A 2 24.36 6.13 25.10
N LEU A 3 23.25 5.40 24.96
CA LEU A 3 22.14 5.76 24.07
C LEU A 3 21.65 7.14 24.54
N LEU A 4 21.94 8.16 23.74
CA LEU A 4 21.35 9.49 23.88
C LEU A 4 20.59 9.74 22.58
N GLU A 5 19.30 10.05 22.69
CA GLU A 5 18.52 10.68 21.60
C GLU A 5 18.46 9.88 20.28
N GLY A 6 18.42 8.54 20.36
CA GLY A 6 18.14 7.69 19.19
C GLY A 6 19.24 7.60 18.13
N ASP A 7 20.28 8.45 18.19
CA ASP A 7 21.36 8.53 17.20
C ASP A 7 22.76 8.44 17.82
N PHE A 8 23.65 7.68 17.17
CA PHE A 8 25.04 7.51 17.60
C PHE A 8 26.03 8.08 16.59
N ILE A 9 26.96 8.91 17.07
CA ILE A 9 27.79 9.81 16.26
C ILE A 9 29.03 9.12 15.63
N VAL A 10 29.36 7.86 15.99
CA VAL A 10 30.64 7.24 15.61
C VAL A 10 30.47 5.89 14.87
N GLN A 11 31.04 5.77 13.65
CA GLN A 11 30.91 4.60 12.75
C GLN A 11 31.29 3.23 13.36
N PRO A 12 32.44 3.04 14.03
CA PRO A 12 32.77 1.73 14.65
C PRO A 12 31.79 1.35 15.78
N THR A 13 31.10 2.33 16.38
CA THR A 13 30.04 2.09 17.36
C THR A 13 28.73 1.68 16.70
N LYS A 14 28.41 2.24 15.52
CA LYS A 14 27.23 1.85 14.71
C LYS A 14 27.27 0.37 14.31
N ASP A 15 28.40 -0.14 13.83
CA ASP A 15 28.53 -1.55 13.42
C ASP A 15 28.45 -2.52 14.61
N CYS A 16 29.04 -2.16 15.74
CA CYS A 16 28.98 -2.96 16.95
C CYS A 16 27.54 -3.02 17.52
N VAL A 17 26.84 -1.89 17.48
CA VAL A 17 25.45 -1.79 17.89
C VAL A 17 24.54 -2.56 16.92
N ALA A 18 24.71 -2.41 15.60
CA ALA A 18 23.94 -3.15 14.61
C ALA A 18 24.09 -4.67 14.78
N LYS A 19 25.31 -5.16 15.02
CA LYS A 19 25.56 -6.57 15.34
C LYS A 19 24.88 -7.00 16.64
N THR A 20 24.88 -6.15 17.66
CA THR A 20 24.20 -6.42 18.94
C THR A 20 22.69 -6.45 18.79
N LEU A 21 22.10 -5.49 18.07
CA LEU A 21 20.67 -5.43 17.79
C LEU A 21 20.22 -6.65 16.98
N LYS A 22 20.98 -7.04 15.95
CA LYS A 22 20.70 -8.25 15.18
C LYS A 22 20.73 -9.52 16.05
N ARG A 23 21.71 -9.64 16.95
CA ARG A 23 21.78 -10.75 17.92
C ARG A 23 20.62 -10.75 18.92
N LEU A 24 20.08 -9.57 19.26
CA LEU A 24 18.92 -9.45 20.13
C LEU A 24 17.64 -9.84 19.37
N GLU A 25 17.47 -9.37 18.14
CA GLU A 25 16.38 -9.75 17.24
C GLU A 25 16.31 -11.27 17.06
N GLU A 26 17.44 -11.92 16.75
CA GLU A 26 17.54 -13.39 16.61
C GLU A 26 17.18 -14.14 17.91
N LYS A 27 17.32 -13.49 19.08
CA LYS A 27 16.99 -14.06 20.40
C LYS A 27 15.56 -13.77 20.84
N ILE A 28 14.88 -12.77 20.26
CA ILE A 28 13.50 -12.41 20.57
C ILE A 28 12.57 -13.29 19.73
N GLN A 29 12.67 -14.59 19.93
CA GLN A 29 11.81 -15.59 19.30
C GLN A 29 11.39 -16.67 20.30
N GLY A 30 10.37 -17.46 19.94
CA GLY A 30 9.92 -18.60 20.74
C GLY A 30 9.52 -18.25 22.18
N ARG A 31 10.21 -18.85 23.17
CA ARG A 31 9.87 -18.71 24.60
C ARG A 31 10.00 -17.28 25.10
N VAL A 32 11.01 -16.54 24.64
CA VAL A 32 11.25 -15.14 25.07
C VAL A 32 10.10 -14.26 24.61
N LEU A 33 9.76 -14.35 23.32
CA LEU A 33 8.64 -13.60 22.76
C LEU A 33 7.31 -13.93 23.46
N ASN A 34 7.03 -15.22 23.70
CA ASN A 34 5.81 -15.62 24.41
C ASN A 34 5.75 -15.08 25.85
N HIS A 35 6.87 -15.02 26.56
CA HIS A 35 6.93 -14.42 27.89
C HIS A 35 6.70 -12.89 27.83
N LEU A 36 7.30 -12.20 26.87
CA LEU A 36 7.07 -10.77 26.66
C LEU A 36 5.59 -10.48 26.32
N LEU A 37 4.95 -11.31 25.48
CA LEU A 37 3.53 -11.19 25.18
C LEU A 37 2.63 -11.47 26.40
N TYR A 38 3.02 -12.41 27.25
CA TYR A 38 2.33 -12.61 28.54
C TYR A 38 2.42 -11.36 29.43
N LEU A 39 3.60 -10.76 29.54
CA LEU A 39 3.80 -9.53 30.30
C LEU A 39 3.02 -8.35 29.69
N MET A 40 2.91 -8.25 28.36
CA MET A 40 2.07 -7.24 27.70
C MET A 40 0.58 -7.34 28.08
N ARG A 41 0.10 -8.51 28.52
CA ARG A 41 -1.30 -8.70 28.94
C ARG A 41 -1.53 -8.47 30.43
N VAL A 42 -0.55 -8.81 31.27
CA VAL A 42 -0.76 -8.94 32.73
C VAL A 42 0.01 -7.91 33.55
N ALA A 43 1.12 -7.40 33.04
CA ALA A 43 1.94 -6.43 33.78
C ALA A 43 1.27 -5.04 33.84
N ASP A 44 1.83 -4.13 34.64
CA ASP A 44 1.37 -2.74 34.67
C ASP A 44 1.63 -1.99 33.35
N LYS A 45 0.92 -0.87 33.15
CA LYS A 45 1.03 -0.07 31.91
C LYS A 45 2.46 0.39 31.60
N VAL A 46 3.31 0.63 32.61
CA VAL A 46 4.69 1.09 32.39
C VAL A 46 5.53 -0.03 31.78
N VAL A 47 5.39 -1.24 32.31
CA VAL A 47 6.06 -2.43 31.77
C VAL A 47 5.53 -2.76 30.37
N GLN A 48 4.21 -2.75 30.17
CA GLN A 48 3.59 -2.99 28.87
C GLN A 48 4.13 -2.04 27.79
N ARG A 49 4.16 -0.72 28.06
CA ARG A 49 4.68 0.30 27.13
C ARG A 49 6.16 0.10 26.81
N ARG A 50 6.99 -0.21 27.81
CA ARG A 50 8.43 -0.51 27.59
C ARG A 50 8.63 -1.72 26.70
N ILE A 51 7.83 -2.77 26.88
CA ILE A 51 7.88 -3.96 26.03
C ILE A 51 7.45 -3.59 24.60
N ALA A 52 6.32 -2.88 24.42
CA ALA A 52 5.85 -2.45 23.10
C ALA A 52 6.90 -1.63 22.34
N LEU A 53 7.52 -0.64 23.00
CA LEU A 53 8.61 0.17 22.43
C LEU A 53 9.82 -0.70 22.02
N ALA A 54 10.26 -1.61 22.90
CA ALA A 54 11.38 -2.50 22.60
C ALA A 54 11.08 -3.42 21.40
N LEU A 55 9.88 -4.00 21.35
CA LEU A 55 9.46 -4.88 20.27
C LEU A 55 9.31 -4.12 18.94
N ALA A 56 8.91 -2.84 18.96
CA ALA A 56 8.78 -2.05 17.73
C ALA A 56 10.14 -1.91 17.02
N HIS A 57 11.19 -1.73 17.81
CA HIS A 57 12.57 -1.68 17.30
C HIS A 57 13.13 -3.05 16.93
N LEU A 58 12.91 -4.06 17.77
CA LEU A 58 13.67 -5.31 17.73
C LEU A 58 12.98 -6.49 17.05
N CYS A 59 11.67 -6.43 16.81
CA CYS A 59 10.96 -7.57 16.24
C CYS A 59 11.07 -7.65 14.72
N SER A 60 11.13 -8.91 14.27
CA SER A 60 11.03 -9.30 12.88
C SER A 60 9.62 -9.07 12.33
N PRO A 61 9.46 -8.83 11.01
CA PRO A 61 8.17 -8.55 10.39
C PRO A 61 7.10 -9.63 10.62
N GLU A 62 7.51 -10.90 10.62
CA GLU A 62 6.68 -12.08 10.90
C GLU A 62 5.91 -12.03 12.24
N HIS A 63 6.42 -11.29 13.23
CA HIS A 63 5.81 -11.19 14.54
C HIS A 63 5.03 -9.88 14.75
N GLN A 64 5.09 -8.93 13.82
CA GLN A 64 4.51 -7.59 13.98
C GLN A 64 3.01 -7.66 14.25
N ARG A 65 2.24 -8.37 13.41
CA ARG A 65 0.81 -8.58 13.64
C ARG A 65 0.49 -9.12 15.03
N LYS A 66 1.15 -10.22 15.42
CA LYS A 66 0.90 -10.87 16.71
C LYS A 66 1.15 -9.91 17.87
N ILE A 67 2.21 -9.12 17.80
CA ILE A 67 2.60 -8.19 18.87
C ILE A 67 1.67 -6.97 18.89
N PHE A 68 1.49 -6.32 17.75
CA PHE A 68 0.90 -4.98 17.67
C PHE A 68 -0.61 -5.00 17.46
N ILE A 69 -1.13 -6.00 16.77
CA ILE A 69 -2.57 -6.16 16.54
C ILE A 69 -3.17 -7.09 17.59
N ASP A 70 -2.75 -8.36 17.63
CA ASP A 70 -3.40 -9.38 18.48
C ASP A 70 -3.14 -9.18 19.98
N ASN A 71 -2.08 -8.45 20.35
CA ASN A 71 -1.69 -8.20 21.74
C ASN A 71 -1.70 -6.71 22.10
N ASN A 72 -2.45 -5.90 21.35
CA ASN A 72 -2.70 -4.49 21.65
C ASN A 72 -1.42 -3.62 21.75
N GLY A 73 -0.32 -4.06 21.15
CA GLY A 73 0.94 -3.31 21.15
C GLY A 73 0.81 -1.97 20.44
N LEU A 74 0.02 -1.89 19.36
CA LEU A 74 -0.21 -0.66 18.61
C LEU A 74 -0.91 0.39 19.48
N GLU A 75 -1.93 -0.02 20.24
CA GLU A 75 -2.65 0.88 21.15
C GLU A 75 -1.73 1.49 22.20
N LEU A 76 -0.80 0.69 22.74
CA LEU A 76 0.18 1.19 23.71
C LEU A 76 1.10 2.26 23.11
N LEU A 77 1.42 2.18 21.83
CA LEU A 77 2.23 3.19 21.12
C LEU A 77 1.40 4.43 20.78
N LEU A 78 0.13 4.27 20.39
CA LEU A 78 -0.77 5.39 20.16
C LEU A 78 -1.05 6.17 21.47
N GLU A 79 -1.27 5.47 22.59
CA GLU A 79 -1.40 6.09 23.91
C GLU A 79 -0.16 6.91 24.31
N LEU A 80 1.03 6.50 23.87
CA LEU A 80 2.27 7.23 24.11
C LEU A 80 2.32 8.51 23.28
N LEU A 81 1.93 8.45 22.00
CA LEU A 81 1.85 9.60 21.11
C LEU A 81 0.83 10.66 21.60
N GLU A 82 -0.28 10.22 22.18
CA GLU A 82 -1.32 11.10 22.75
C GLU A 82 -1.03 11.55 24.20
N SER A 83 0.08 11.11 24.78
CA SER A 83 0.41 11.44 26.17
C SER A 83 0.75 12.92 26.37
N SER A 84 0.64 13.40 27.61
CA SER A 84 1.04 14.76 27.97
C SER A 84 2.56 14.95 28.09
N GLY A 85 3.35 13.87 28.04
CA GLY A 85 4.79 13.92 28.27
C GLY A 85 5.57 13.91 26.95
N ILE A 86 6.30 14.98 26.65
CA ILE A 86 7.05 15.14 25.40
C ILE A 86 7.91 13.90 25.07
N LYS A 87 8.63 13.37 26.07
CA LYS A 87 9.47 12.17 25.88
C LYS A 87 8.66 10.92 25.54
N GLN A 88 7.47 10.76 26.13
CA GLN A 88 6.60 9.63 25.82
C GLN A 88 6.05 9.75 24.39
N GLN A 89 5.71 10.97 23.96
CA GLN A 89 5.26 11.24 22.59
C GLN A 89 6.38 10.97 21.59
N GLU A 90 7.60 11.42 21.87
CA GLU A 90 8.80 11.15 21.08
C GLU A 90 9.05 9.62 20.93
N ASP A 91 9.06 8.90 22.06
CA ASP A 91 9.23 7.44 22.09
C ASP A 91 8.15 6.74 21.24
N GLY A 92 6.88 7.14 21.38
CA GLY A 92 5.76 6.60 20.60
C GLY A 92 5.89 6.91 19.11
N SER A 93 6.25 8.15 18.77
CA SER A 93 6.44 8.63 17.40
C SER A 93 7.55 7.84 16.68
N MET A 94 8.71 7.71 17.32
CA MET A 94 9.85 6.99 16.80
C MET A 94 9.56 5.48 16.62
N ALA A 95 8.82 4.87 17.54
CA ALA A 95 8.43 3.47 17.44
C ALA A 95 7.46 3.24 16.27
N LEU A 96 6.43 4.07 16.12
CA LEU A 96 5.46 4.00 15.03
C LEU A 96 6.14 4.23 13.67
N TYR A 97 7.00 5.24 13.57
CA TYR A 97 7.78 5.51 12.36
C TYR A 97 8.62 4.29 11.95
N LYS A 98 9.36 3.69 12.90
CA LYS A 98 10.19 2.51 12.61
C LYS A 98 9.38 1.27 12.23
N MET A 99 8.20 1.09 12.80
CA MET A 99 7.30 0.02 12.38
C MET A 99 6.81 0.24 10.96
N ALA A 100 6.40 1.47 10.64
CA ALA A 100 5.88 1.82 9.32
C ALA A 100 6.99 1.78 8.25
N SER A 101 8.20 2.25 8.54
CA SER A 101 9.32 2.19 7.59
C SER A 101 9.76 0.75 7.29
N LYS A 102 9.70 -0.16 8.28
CA LYS A 102 9.85 -1.61 8.04
C LYS A 102 8.78 -2.16 7.10
N ALA A 103 7.53 -1.72 7.25
CA ALA A 103 6.43 -2.13 6.36
C ALA A 103 6.59 -1.57 4.94
N VAL A 104 7.04 -0.31 4.79
CA VAL A 104 7.35 0.32 3.50
C VAL A 104 8.48 -0.40 2.77
N THR A 105 9.48 -0.94 3.50
CA THR A 105 10.50 -1.81 2.89
C THR A 105 9.99 -3.20 2.46
N ILE A 106 8.75 -3.56 2.83
CA ILE A 106 8.19 -4.90 2.63
C ILE A 106 7.04 -4.95 1.61
N SER A 107 6.40 -3.84 1.20
CA SER A 107 5.49 -3.76 0.02
C SER A 107 4.78 -2.39 -0.08
N PRO A 108 3.99 -2.04 -1.12
CA PRO A 108 3.97 -2.36 -2.56
C PRO A 108 3.66 -1.08 -3.39
N VAL A 109 4.57 -0.57 -4.22
CA VAL A 109 4.27 0.62 -5.06
C VAL A 109 3.18 0.32 -6.12
N ASP A 110 2.78 -0.94 -6.32
CA ASP A 110 1.87 -1.33 -7.40
C ASP A 110 0.46 -1.81 -7.01
N GLN A 111 0.10 -2.04 -5.74
CA GLN A 111 -1.17 -2.73 -5.45
C GLN A 111 -2.34 -1.80 -5.12
N ALA A 112 -2.80 -1.03 -6.10
CA ALA A 112 -4.27 -0.87 -6.18
C ALA A 112 -4.77 -2.20 -6.74
N PRO A 113 -5.97 -2.65 -6.36
CA PRO A 113 -6.72 -3.48 -7.28
C PRO A 113 -6.65 -2.79 -8.64
N PRO A 114 -6.22 -3.46 -9.72
CA PRO A 114 -6.34 -2.87 -11.05
C PRO A 114 -7.77 -2.34 -11.17
N SER A 115 -7.92 -1.13 -11.72
CA SER A 115 -9.24 -0.55 -11.94
C SER A 115 -10.14 -1.66 -12.52
N PRO A 116 -11.36 -1.87 -12.01
CA PRO A 116 -12.25 -2.90 -12.56
C PRO A 116 -12.51 -2.69 -14.06
N THR A 117 -12.16 -1.51 -14.56
CA THR A 117 -12.12 -1.04 -15.93
C THR A 117 -10.91 -1.57 -16.72
N PRO A 118 -11.12 -2.27 -17.85
CA PRO A 118 -10.05 -2.62 -18.78
C PRO A 118 -9.35 -1.37 -19.32
N GLN A 119 -8.06 -1.20 -19.02
CA GLN A 119 -7.28 -0.07 -19.51
C GLN A 119 -6.81 -0.33 -20.95
N VAL A 120 -7.35 0.45 -21.90
CA VAL A 120 -6.96 0.40 -23.32
C VAL A 120 -6.36 1.75 -23.69
N TYR A 121 -5.05 1.75 -23.96
CA TYR A 121 -4.30 2.94 -24.36
C TYR A 121 -4.22 3.05 -25.88
N LEU A 122 -4.73 4.16 -26.43
CA LEU A 122 -4.67 4.42 -27.87
C LEU A 122 -3.28 4.92 -28.32
N GLY A 123 -2.52 5.52 -27.40
CA GLY A 123 -1.21 6.10 -27.65
C GLY A 123 -1.23 7.61 -27.88
N GLU A 124 -0.04 8.22 -27.74
CA GLU A 124 0.18 9.68 -27.77
C GLU A 124 -0.33 10.34 -29.07
N GLN A 125 -0.25 9.66 -30.20
CA GLN A 125 -0.65 10.18 -31.52
C GLN A 125 -2.15 10.49 -31.64
N TYR A 126 -2.99 9.97 -30.75
CA TYR A 126 -4.43 10.23 -30.73
C TYR A 126 -4.84 11.28 -29.68
N VAL A 127 -3.89 11.81 -28.90
CA VAL A 127 -4.15 12.90 -27.95
C VAL A 127 -4.49 14.17 -28.73
N ASN A 128 -5.61 14.82 -28.38
CA ASN A 128 -6.10 16.04 -29.01
C ASN A 128 -6.14 15.97 -30.56
N ASN A 129 -6.47 14.80 -31.10
CA ASN A 129 -6.51 14.55 -32.53
C ASN A 129 -7.96 14.50 -33.02
N SER A 130 -8.29 15.26 -34.07
CA SER A 130 -9.65 15.30 -34.64
C SER A 130 -10.00 14.05 -35.48
N THR A 131 -9.01 13.22 -35.82
CA THR A 131 -9.20 12.01 -36.59
C THR A 131 -9.95 10.99 -35.77
N LEU A 132 -11.15 10.58 -36.19
CA LEU A 132 -12.04 9.66 -35.47
C LEU A 132 -12.53 10.16 -34.09
N SER A 133 -12.32 11.45 -33.77
CA SER A 133 -12.88 12.05 -32.56
C SER A 133 -14.40 12.12 -32.66
N ASP A 134 -15.09 11.65 -31.63
CA ASP A 134 -16.55 11.63 -31.52
C ASP A 134 -17.07 12.53 -30.39
N VAL A 135 -16.16 13.22 -29.68
CA VAL A 135 -16.47 14.26 -28.69
C VAL A 135 -15.42 15.36 -28.72
N THR A 136 -15.85 16.60 -28.46
CA THR A 136 -14.98 17.77 -28.30
C THR A 136 -15.24 18.40 -26.94
N PHE A 137 -14.18 18.62 -26.17
CA PHE A 137 -14.25 19.37 -24.92
C PHE A 137 -13.90 20.83 -25.14
N LEU A 138 -14.62 21.73 -24.46
CA LEU A 138 -14.30 23.14 -24.38
C LEU A 138 -13.70 23.42 -23.00
N VAL A 139 -12.41 23.75 -22.96
CA VAL A 139 -11.65 24.00 -21.74
C VAL A 139 -11.01 25.38 -21.86
N GLU A 140 -11.35 26.31 -20.97
CA GLU A 140 -10.90 27.71 -21.05
C GLU A 140 -11.13 28.33 -22.45
N GLY A 141 -12.25 27.99 -23.09
CA GLY A 141 -12.60 28.45 -24.44
C GLY A 141 -11.81 27.79 -25.59
N LYS A 142 -10.89 26.86 -25.30
CA LYS A 142 -10.13 26.09 -26.29
C LYS A 142 -10.76 24.73 -26.52
N ARG A 143 -10.66 24.23 -27.76
CA ARG A 143 -11.21 22.92 -28.16
C ARG A 143 -10.19 21.82 -27.95
N PHE A 144 -10.61 20.72 -27.33
CA PHE A 144 -9.83 19.49 -27.18
C PHE A 144 -10.60 18.32 -27.82
N TYR A 145 -10.02 17.70 -28.85
CA TYR A 145 -10.64 16.56 -29.55
C TYR A 145 -10.35 15.25 -28.81
N ALA A 146 -11.38 14.44 -28.55
CA ALA A 146 -11.25 13.21 -27.80
C ALA A 146 -12.12 12.08 -28.35
N HIS A 147 -11.90 10.88 -27.82
CA HIS A 147 -12.51 9.64 -28.28
C HIS A 147 -13.24 8.98 -27.11
N ARG A 148 -14.57 8.93 -27.16
CA ARG A 148 -15.43 8.42 -26.08
C ARG A 148 -15.00 7.01 -25.67
N ILE A 149 -14.73 6.13 -26.63
CA ILE A 149 -14.31 4.75 -26.32
C ILE A 149 -13.09 4.68 -25.38
N CYS A 150 -12.11 5.58 -25.55
CA CYS A 150 -10.93 5.65 -24.67
C CYS A 150 -11.29 6.19 -23.29
N LEU A 151 -12.11 7.24 -23.23
CA LEU A 151 -12.59 7.83 -21.97
C LEU A 151 -13.41 6.84 -21.13
N LEU A 152 -14.36 6.13 -21.76
CA LEU A 152 -15.21 5.13 -21.10
C LEU A 152 -14.41 3.92 -20.61
N ALA A 153 -13.33 3.55 -21.30
CA ALA A 153 -12.46 2.45 -20.89
C ALA A 153 -11.57 2.82 -19.69
N SER A 154 -11.16 4.08 -19.59
CA SER A 154 -10.17 4.52 -18.60
C SER A 154 -10.76 5.16 -17.34
N SER A 155 -12.01 5.63 -17.36
CA SER A 155 -12.60 6.38 -16.24
C SER A 155 -14.09 6.09 -16.05
N ASP A 156 -14.45 5.71 -14.84
CA ASP A 156 -15.85 5.52 -14.45
C ASP A 156 -16.63 6.84 -14.37
N ALA A 157 -15.96 7.96 -14.10
CA ALA A 157 -16.58 9.28 -14.15
C ALA A 157 -16.99 9.67 -15.58
N PHE A 158 -16.12 9.42 -16.57
CA PHE A 158 -16.49 9.62 -17.97
C PHE A 158 -17.56 8.62 -18.42
N ARG A 159 -17.53 7.36 -17.96
CA ARG A 159 -18.62 6.41 -18.22
C ARG A 159 -19.94 6.93 -17.68
N ALA A 160 -19.98 7.42 -16.44
CA ALA A 160 -21.18 8.00 -15.86
C ALA A 160 -21.68 9.23 -16.65
N MET A 161 -20.76 10.10 -17.10
CA MET A 161 -21.09 11.27 -17.92
C MET A 161 -21.77 10.88 -19.24
N PHE A 162 -21.29 9.85 -19.91
CA PHE A 162 -21.78 9.46 -21.24
C PHE A 162 -22.94 8.45 -21.23
N ASP A 163 -23.00 7.55 -20.25
CA ASP A 163 -24.02 6.50 -20.16
C ASP A 163 -25.17 6.85 -19.20
N GLY A 164 -24.94 7.76 -18.25
CA GLY A 164 -25.84 8.06 -17.11
C GLY A 164 -27.11 8.85 -17.43
N GLY A 165 -27.46 9.04 -18.71
CA GLY A 165 -28.66 9.78 -19.11
C GLY A 165 -28.59 11.30 -18.91
N TYR A 166 -27.38 11.86 -18.74
CA TYR A 166 -27.15 13.29 -18.64
C TYR A 166 -27.22 14.00 -20.00
N ARG A 167 -27.24 15.34 -20.01
CA ARG A 167 -27.33 16.16 -21.24
C ARG A 167 -26.13 15.92 -22.17
N GLU A 168 -25.01 15.54 -21.59
CA GLU A 168 -23.73 15.24 -22.20
C GLU A 168 -23.75 13.95 -23.03
N LYS A 169 -24.73 13.07 -22.81
CA LYS A 169 -24.86 11.79 -23.53
C LYS A 169 -24.88 12.00 -25.05
N ASP A 170 -25.67 12.95 -25.54
CA ASP A 170 -25.83 13.22 -26.97
C ASP A 170 -25.08 14.49 -27.43
N ALA A 171 -24.39 15.18 -26.51
CA ALA A 171 -23.64 16.38 -26.81
C ALA A 171 -22.32 16.05 -27.53
N LYS A 172 -22.04 16.77 -28.62
CA LYS A 172 -20.75 16.71 -29.31
C LYS A 172 -19.72 17.67 -28.71
N ASP A 173 -20.19 18.79 -28.16
CA ASP A 173 -19.37 19.79 -27.50
C ASP A 173 -19.72 19.81 -26.01
N ILE A 174 -18.74 19.54 -25.15
CA ILE A 174 -18.90 19.47 -23.69
C ILE A 174 -17.98 20.50 -23.04
N GLU A 175 -18.55 21.41 -22.25
CA GLU A 175 -17.77 22.38 -21.50
C GLU A 175 -17.23 21.74 -20.22
N ILE A 176 -15.92 21.92 -19.96
CA ILE A 176 -15.29 21.48 -18.72
C ILE A 176 -15.01 22.71 -17.86
N PRO A 177 -15.83 22.97 -16.83
CA PRO A 177 -15.63 24.11 -15.96
C PRO A 177 -14.51 23.84 -14.94
N ASN A 178 -13.88 24.91 -14.46
CA ASN A 178 -12.96 24.90 -13.30
C ASN A 178 -11.72 24.01 -13.42
N ILE A 179 -11.29 23.68 -14.65
CA ILE A 179 -10.03 22.98 -14.90
C ILE A 179 -9.21 23.79 -15.90
N GLN A 180 -7.95 24.05 -15.57
CA GLN A 180 -7.02 24.75 -16.45
C GLN A 180 -6.64 23.87 -17.66
N TRP A 181 -6.38 24.48 -18.81
CA TRP A 181 -6.05 23.77 -20.04
C TRP A 181 -4.90 22.77 -19.87
N ASN A 182 -3.80 23.18 -19.23
CA ASN A 182 -2.61 22.35 -19.01
C ASN A 182 -2.90 21.12 -18.12
N VAL A 183 -3.74 21.27 -17.10
CA VAL A 183 -4.16 20.17 -16.21
C VAL A 183 -5.02 19.19 -16.99
N PHE A 184 -6.01 19.70 -17.75
CA PHE A 184 -6.87 18.86 -18.57
C PHE A 184 -6.07 18.11 -19.65
N GLU A 185 -5.17 18.80 -20.34
CA GLU A 185 -4.30 18.21 -21.35
C GLU A 185 -3.46 17.07 -20.79
N LEU A 186 -2.84 17.26 -19.61
CA LEU A 186 -2.02 16.22 -19.00
C LEU A 186 -2.84 15.03 -18.50
N MET A 187 -4.03 15.28 -17.94
CA MET A 187 -4.99 14.24 -17.58
C MET A 187 -5.40 13.42 -18.80
N MET A 188 -5.71 14.08 -19.92
CA MET A 188 -6.07 13.43 -21.17
C MET A 188 -4.89 12.64 -21.73
N ARG A 189 -3.66 13.16 -21.69
CA ARG A 189 -2.46 12.38 -22.07
C ARG A 189 -2.37 11.09 -21.28
N TYR A 190 -2.54 11.15 -19.96
CA TYR A 190 -2.54 9.96 -19.10
C TYR A 190 -3.60 8.94 -19.53
N ILE A 191 -4.83 9.37 -19.83
CA ILE A 191 -5.90 8.49 -20.30
C ILE A 191 -5.50 7.73 -21.58
N TYR A 192 -4.75 8.39 -22.47
CA TYR A 192 -4.36 7.83 -23.76
C TYR A 192 -3.10 6.96 -23.70
N THR A 193 -2.19 7.20 -22.76
CA THR A 193 -0.85 6.57 -22.73
C THR A 193 -0.59 5.72 -21.49
N GLY A 194 -1.37 5.91 -20.42
CA GLY A 194 -1.18 5.26 -19.13
C GLY A 194 -0.03 5.82 -18.29
N SER A 195 0.70 6.81 -18.79
CA SER A 195 1.85 7.38 -18.10
C SER A 195 2.12 8.81 -18.53
N VAL A 196 2.40 9.67 -17.54
CA VAL A 196 2.77 11.07 -17.71
C VAL A 196 3.81 11.46 -16.68
N ASN A 197 4.64 12.45 -17.01
CA ASN A 197 5.50 13.08 -16.02
C ASN A 197 4.73 14.20 -15.30
N VAL A 198 4.64 14.14 -13.98
CA VAL A 198 3.89 15.11 -13.17
C VAL A 198 4.88 16.11 -12.56
N ASN A 199 4.77 17.37 -12.97
CA ASN A 199 5.54 18.46 -12.38
C ASN A 199 4.88 18.96 -11.08
N LEU A 200 5.67 19.39 -10.10
CA LEU A 200 5.17 19.89 -8.81
C LEU A 200 4.17 21.04 -8.97
N ASP A 201 4.44 21.98 -9.88
CA ASP A 201 3.62 23.18 -10.10
C ASP A 201 2.16 22.87 -10.48
N ILE A 202 1.93 21.72 -11.12
CA ILE A 202 0.60 21.28 -11.59
C ILE A 202 0.07 20.09 -10.77
N ALA A 203 0.91 19.45 -9.96
CA ALA A 203 0.58 18.20 -9.27
C ALA A 203 -0.64 18.34 -8.37
N HIS A 204 -0.77 19.50 -7.70
CA HIS A 204 -1.90 19.79 -6.82
C HIS A 204 -3.22 19.82 -7.59
N ASP A 205 -3.31 20.56 -8.70
CA ASP A 205 -4.55 20.67 -9.48
C ASP A 205 -4.83 19.39 -10.28
N LEU A 206 -3.78 18.71 -10.74
CA LEU A 206 -3.89 17.40 -11.38
C LEU A 206 -4.39 16.34 -10.41
N LEU A 207 -4.01 16.38 -9.12
CA LEU A 207 -4.54 15.50 -8.08
C LEU A 207 -6.07 15.69 -7.95
N LYS A 208 -6.56 16.93 -7.93
CA LYS A 208 -8.00 17.23 -7.87
C LYS A 208 -8.74 16.66 -9.08
N ALA A 209 -8.18 16.86 -10.26
CA ALA A 209 -8.76 16.34 -11.50
C ALA A 209 -8.74 14.80 -11.52
N ALA A 210 -7.63 14.19 -11.10
CA ALA A 210 -7.51 12.73 -11.04
C ALA A 210 -8.55 12.11 -10.09
N ASP A 211 -8.77 12.72 -8.92
CA ASP A 211 -9.82 12.29 -7.99
C ASP A 211 -11.22 12.51 -8.57
N GLN A 212 -11.50 13.69 -9.12
CA GLN A 212 -12.79 14.02 -9.75
C GLN A 212 -13.17 13.07 -10.88
N TYR A 213 -12.19 12.64 -11.68
CA TYR A 213 -12.39 11.72 -12.80
C TYR A 213 -12.10 10.25 -12.46
N LEU A 214 -11.88 9.93 -11.18
CA LEU A 214 -11.65 8.56 -10.68
C LEU A 214 -10.47 7.84 -11.39
N LEU A 215 -9.39 8.58 -11.62
CA LEU A 215 -8.16 8.10 -12.26
C LEU A 215 -7.11 7.72 -11.21
N GLU A 216 -7.31 6.59 -10.53
CA GLU A 216 -6.47 6.15 -9.40
C GLU A 216 -4.97 6.08 -9.71
N GLY A 217 -4.60 5.63 -10.91
CA GLY A 217 -3.19 5.57 -11.31
C GLY A 217 -2.57 6.95 -11.50
N LEU A 218 -3.29 7.92 -12.07
CA LEU A 218 -2.83 9.31 -12.19
C LEU A 218 -2.75 9.98 -10.82
N LYS A 219 -3.75 9.73 -9.98
CA LYS A 219 -3.82 10.21 -8.61
C LYS A 219 -2.56 9.83 -7.83
N ARG A 220 -2.11 8.57 -7.94
CA ARG A 220 -0.84 8.09 -7.36
C ARG A 220 0.40 8.79 -7.88
N LEU A 221 0.48 9.05 -9.19
CA LEU A 221 1.59 9.80 -9.76
C LEU A 221 1.66 11.21 -9.16
N CYS A 222 0.49 11.85 -8.96
CA CYS A 222 0.41 13.14 -8.28
C CYS A 222 0.81 13.04 -6.81
N GLU A 223 0.30 12.03 -6.09
CA GLU A 223 0.66 11.78 -4.69
C GLU A 223 2.17 11.59 -4.51
N TYR A 224 2.81 10.81 -5.39
CA TYR A 224 4.25 10.60 -5.37
C TYR A 224 5.03 11.90 -5.63
N ALA A 225 4.62 12.69 -6.62
CA ALA A 225 5.26 13.96 -6.92
C ALA A 225 5.16 14.92 -5.73
N ILE A 226 3.95 15.13 -5.18
CA ILE A 226 3.71 16.02 -4.03
C ILE A 226 4.47 15.55 -2.80
N ALA A 227 4.57 14.24 -2.58
CA ALA A 227 5.26 13.68 -1.43
C ALA A 227 6.77 14.04 -1.38
N GLN A 228 7.40 14.31 -2.53
CA GLN A 228 8.81 14.71 -2.59
C GLN A 228 9.07 16.12 -2.02
N ASP A 229 8.05 16.97 -1.96
CA ASP A 229 8.17 18.35 -1.46
C ASP A 229 7.70 18.50 0.00
N ILE A 230 7.34 17.40 0.68
CA ILE A 230 6.89 17.47 2.08
C ILE A 230 8.01 18.04 2.96
N SER A 231 7.66 19.06 3.75
CA SER A 231 8.54 19.78 4.65
C SER A 231 7.81 20.15 5.94
N VAL A 232 8.57 20.58 6.95
CA VAL A 232 8.03 21.03 8.25
C VAL A 232 7.06 22.22 8.10
N ASP A 233 7.23 23.01 7.04
CA ASP A 233 6.45 24.22 6.82
C ASP A 233 5.15 23.94 6.04
N ASN A 234 5.12 22.91 5.18
CA ASN A 234 3.96 22.59 4.34
C ASN A 234 3.21 21.30 4.72
N VAL A 235 3.72 20.46 5.62
CA VAL A 235 3.14 19.13 5.92
C VAL A 235 1.66 19.18 6.34
N MET A 236 1.26 20.23 7.07
CA MET A 236 -0.14 20.41 7.45
C MET A 236 -1.05 20.60 6.22
N LEU A 237 -0.61 21.43 5.27
CA LEU A 237 -1.32 21.68 4.02
C LEU A 237 -1.38 20.41 3.16
N MET A 238 -0.27 19.66 3.09
CA MET A 238 -0.21 18.40 2.33
C MET A 238 -1.13 17.32 2.93
N TYR A 239 -1.21 17.26 4.26
CA TYR A 239 -2.12 16.37 4.95
C TYR A 239 -3.59 16.73 4.68
N GLU A 240 -3.96 18.01 4.77
CA GLU A 240 -5.33 18.48 4.44
C GLU A 240 -5.68 18.21 2.98
N LEU A 241 -4.74 18.42 2.06
CA LEU A 241 -4.90 18.08 0.64
C LEU A 241 -5.17 16.58 0.46
N SER A 242 -4.44 15.74 1.19
CA SER A 242 -4.61 14.30 1.14
C SER A 242 -5.96 13.82 1.68
N GLU A 243 -6.54 14.54 2.65
CA GLU A 243 -7.89 14.28 3.13
C GLU A 243 -8.94 14.72 2.12
N ALA A 244 -8.81 15.94 1.60
CA ALA A 244 -9.77 16.55 0.69
C ALA A 244 -9.98 15.74 -0.60
N TYR A 245 -8.92 15.12 -1.11
CA TYR A 245 -8.92 14.36 -2.37
C TYR A 245 -8.68 12.86 -2.15
N ASN A 246 -8.94 12.35 -0.95
CA ASN A 246 -8.80 10.93 -0.60
C ASN A 246 -7.46 10.31 -1.08
N ALA A 247 -6.37 11.05 -0.95
CA ALA A 247 -5.07 10.75 -1.54
C ALA A 247 -4.22 9.93 -0.57
N MET A 248 -4.48 8.62 -0.51
CA MET A 248 -4.05 7.76 0.60
C MET A 248 -2.52 7.63 0.71
N SER A 249 -1.79 7.52 -0.41
CA SER A 249 -0.33 7.37 -0.38
C SER A 249 0.35 8.68 0.05
N LEU A 250 -0.19 9.83 -0.38
CA LEU A 250 0.25 11.14 0.12
C LEU A 250 -0.05 11.28 1.62
N ARG A 251 -1.23 10.83 2.08
CA ARG A 251 -1.61 10.85 3.51
C ARG A 251 -0.63 10.04 4.35
N HIS A 252 -0.30 8.82 3.92
CA HIS A 252 0.69 7.98 4.60
C HIS A 252 2.08 8.64 4.61
N SER A 253 2.49 9.26 3.50
CA SER A 253 3.76 9.99 3.42
C SER A 253 3.81 11.16 4.41
N CYS A 254 2.71 11.92 4.54
CA CYS A 254 2.59 12.98 5.53
C CYS A 254 2.68 12.42 6.96
N ILE A 255 1.95 11.35 7.28
CA ILE A 255 1.98 10.71 8.60
C ILE A 255 3.39 10.24 8.95
N LEU A 256 4.08 9.57 8.02
CA LEU A 256 5.47 9.14 8.20
C LEU A 256 6.39 10.30 8.50
N PHE A 257 6.28 11.39 7.73
CA PHE A 257 7.07 12.59 7.94
C PHE A 257 6.77 13.25 9.30
N ILE A 258 5.49 13.28 9.70
CA ILE A 258 5.07 13.82 11.01
C ILE A 258 5.68 13.01 12.16
N LEU A 259 5.69 11.68 12.03
CA LEU A 259 6.26 10.80 13.04
C LEU A 259 7.79 10.91 13.11
N GLU A 260 8.45 11.07 11.95
CA GLU A 260 9.90 11.21 11.86
C GLU A 260 10.38 12.57 12.39
N GLN A 261 9.69 13.66 12.06
CA GLN A 261 10.11 15.02 12.41
C GLN A 261 9.49 15.51 13.73
N PHE A 262 9.19 14.59 14.66
CA PHE A 262 8.56 14.89 15.95
C PHE A 262 9.20 16.09 16.65
N ASP A 263 10.53 16.11 16.77
CA ASP A 263 11.26 17.16 17.50
C ASP A 263 11.00 18.56 16.95
N ARG A 264 10.85 18.67 15.63
CA ARG A 264 10.62 19.95 14.95
C ARG A 264 9.15 20.36 14.96
N LEU A 265 8.24 19.38 14.96
CA LEU A 265 6.80 19.61 14.84
C LEU A 265 6.09 19.73 16.20
N SER A 266 6.59 19.06 17.25
CA SER A 266 5.98 19.05 18.58
C SER A 266 5.83 20.44 19.21
N SER A 267 6.70 21.38 18.85
CA SER A 267 6.63 22.78 19.28
C SER A 267 5.55 23.61 18.55
N LYS A 268 4.98 23.10 17.45
CA LYS A 268 4.03 23.86 16.63
C LYS A 268 2.64 23.89 17.30
N PRO A 269 1.93 25.04 17.32
CA PRO A 269 0.63 25.16 17.99
C PRO A 269 -0.46 24.22 17.46
N TRP A 270 -0.39 23.85 16.18
CA TRP A 270 -1.35 22.97 15.53
C TRP A 270 -1.07 21.47 15.80
N TYR A 271 0.11 21.11 16.31
CA TYR A 271 0.55 19.72 16.42
C TYR A 271 -0.37 18.85 17.29
N PRO A 272 -0.81 19.27 18.50
CA PRO A 272 -1.69 18.43 19.33
C PRO A 272 -3.03 18.10 18.65
N ARG A 273 -3.59 19.03 17.86
CA ARG A 273 -4.82 18.80 17.10
C ARG A 273 -4.57 17.85 15.93
N LEU A 274 -3.42 17.97 15.29
CA LEU A 274 -3.04 17.06 14.21
C LEU A 274 -2.87 15.63 14.73
N VAL A 275 -2.23 15.43 15.89
CA VAL A 275 -2.07 14.11 16.52
C VAL A 275 -3.42 13.41 16.69
N GLN A 276 -4.44 14.12 17.19
CA GLN A 276 -5.79 13.56 17.35
C GLN A 276 -6.43 13.12 16.01
N ARG A 277 -6.08 13.79 14.90
CA ARG A 277 -6.58 13.46 13.56
C ARG A 277 -5.84 12.28 12.94
N ILE A 278 -4.53 12.19 13.13
CA ILE A 278 -3.71 11.14 12.51
C ILE A 278 -3.78 9.81 13.26
N VAL A 279 -4.06 9.78 14.57
CA VAL A 279 -4.10 8.54 15.37
C VAL A 279 -5.08 7.50 14.81
N PRO A 280 -6.34 7.84 14.46
CA PRO A 280 -7.26 6.92 13.78
C PRO A 280 -6.72 6.41 12.43
N GLU A 281 -6.08 7.28 11.64
CA GLU A 281 -5.51 6.91 10.33
C GLU A 281 -4.32 5.95 10.49
N ILE A 282 -3.45 6.18 11.49
CA ILE A 282 -2.33 5.28 11.82
C ILE A 282 -2.87 3.89 12.19
N ARG A 283 -3.94 3.85 13.01
CA ARG A 283 -4.60 2.59 13.38
C ARG A 283 -5.09 1.84 12.14
N GLU A 284 -5.84 2.51 11.28
CA GLU A 284 -6.38 1.91 10.06
C GLU A 284 -5.28 1.43 9.11
N TYR A 285 -4.20 2.21 8.98
CA TYR A 285 -3.03 1.85 8.15
C TYR A 285 -2.39 0.52 8.59
N PHE A 286 -2.08 0.37 9.88
CA PHE A 286 -1.46 -0.85 10.40
C PHE A 286 -2.42 -2.06 10.37
N GLU A 287 -3.72 -1.85 10.58
CA GLU A 287 -4.72 -2.91 10.42
C GLU A 287 -4.81 -3.39 8.96
N LYS A 288 -4.79 -2.49 7.98
CA LYS A 288 -4.86 -2.83 6.55
C LYS A 288 -3.63 -3.57 6.04
N ILE A 289 -2.43 -3.10 6.37
CA ILE A 289 -1.17 -3.75 5.92
C ILE A 289 -1.12 -5.21 6.35
N GLU A 290 -1.48 -5.49 7.60
CA GLU A 290 -1.40 -6.85 8.14
C GLU A 290 -2.50 -7.77 7.61
N VAL A 291 -3.63 -7.21 7.17
CA VAL A 291 -4.66 -7.95 6.43
C VAL A 291 -4.18 -8.30 5.02
N LEU A 292 -3.53 -7.38 4.30
CA LEU A 292 -2.97 -7.64 2.97
C LEU A 292 -1.88 -8.72 3.02
N ASN A 293 -0.94 -8.63 3.97
CA ASN A 293 0.11 -9.64 4.13
C ASN A 293 -0.48 -11.05 4.30
N ARG A 294 -1.54 -11.19 5.11
CA ARG A 294 -2.23 -12.48 5.29
C ARG A 294 -2.87 -12.98 3.99
N ALA A 295 -3.51 -12.11 3.22
CA ALA A 295 -4.15 -12.49 1.97
C ALA A 295 -3.11 -13.03 0.96
N SER A 296 -1.94 -12.39 0.87
CA SER A 296 -0.83 -12.84 0.03
C SER A 296 -0.29 -14.20 0.47
N HIS A 297 -0.03 -14.39 1.77
CA HIS A 297 0.42 -15.69 2.31
C HIS A 297 -0.61 -16.81 2.09
N GLN A 298 -1.91 -16.51 2.28
CA GLN A 298 -2.99 -17.46 2.05
C GLN A 298 -3.13 -17.82 0.57
N TYR A 299 -2.98 -16.84 -0.33
CA TYR A 299 -3.00 -17.08 -1.78
C TYR A 299 -1.84 -17.97 -2.22
N LEU A 300 -0.62 -17.70 -1.74
CA LEU A 300 0.55 -18.53 -2.01
C LEU A 300 0.40 -19.94 -1.48
N ALA A 301 -0.12 -20.10 -0.26
CA ALA A 301 -0.44 -21.41 0.30
C ALA A 301 -1.42 -22.20 -0.58
N ILE A 302 -2.47 -21.53 -1.10
CA ILE A 302 -3.45 -22.15 -2.02
C ILE A 302 -2.81 -22.51 -3.35
N VAL A 303 -1.99 -21.63 -3.94
CA VAL A 303 -1.28 -21.89 -5.20
C VAL A 303 -0.31 -23.06 -5.05
N LEU A 304 0.49 -23.09 -3.98
CA LEU A 304 1.41 -24.18 -3.66
C LEU A 304 0.68 -25.50 -3.44
N LEU A 305 -0.42 -25.51 -2.67
CA LEU A 305 -1.24 -26.70 -2.47
C LEU A 305 -1.82 -27.21 -3.80
N THR A 306 -2.29 -26.32 -4.65
CA THR A 306 -2.85 -26.67 -5.96
C THR A 306 -1.78 -27.26 -6.88
N PHE A 307 -0.58 -26.69 -6.88
CA PHE A 307 0.57 -27.22 -7.62
C PHE A 307 1.01 -28.60 -7.11
N VAL A 308 1.13 -28.79 -5.80
CA VAL A 308 1.45 -30.11 -5.19
C VAL A 308 0.40 -31.16 -5.57
N MET A 309 -0.87 -30.77 -5.64
CA MET A 309 -1.95 -31.66 -6.05
C MET A 309 -1.90 -32.05 -7.53
N GLN A 310 -1.17 -31.34 -8.37
CA GLN A 310 -0.96 -31.64 -9.80
C GLN A 310 0.26 -32.52 -10.08
N LEU A 311 1.15 -32.76 -9.09
CA LEU A 311 2.35 -33.59 -9.27
C LEU A 311 2.03 -35.09 -9.41
N PRO A 312 2.89 -35.91 -10.05
CA PRO A 312 2.74 -37.37 -10.07
C PRO A 312 2.82 -37.98 -8.66
N ARG A 313 2.09 -39.08 -8.40
CA ARG A 313 2.01 -39.73 -7.07
C ARG A 313 3.39 -40.04 -6.45
N SER A 314 4.39 -40.38 -7.26
CA SER A 314 5.77 -40.66 -6.83
C SER A 314 6.52 -39.43 -6.30
N VAL A 315 6.12 -38.22 -6.72
CA VAL A 315 6.74 -36.94 -6.35
C VAL A 315 5.93 -36.24 -5.26
N LYS A 316 4.59 -36.39 -5.27
CA LYS A 316 3.69 -35.85 -4.23
C LYS A 316 4.15 -36.18 -2.82
N PHE A 317 4.62 -37.42 -2.57
CA PHE A 317 5.04 -37.83 -1.24
C PHE A 317 6.33 -37.13 -0.78
N LYS A 318 7.27 -36.90 -1.71
CA LYS A 318 8.52 -36.18 -1.42
C LYS A 318 8.28 -34.68 -1.20
N VAL A 319 7.44 -34.06 -2.03
CA VAL A 319 7.14 -32.62 -1.94
C VAL A 319 6.19 -32.33 -0.77
N SER A 320 5.22 -33.20 -0.47
CA SER A 320 4.34 -33.06 0.69
C SER A 320 5.12 -33.02 2.01
N VAL A 321 6.17 -33.83 2.16
CA VAL A 321 7.05 -33.81 3.35
C VAL A 321 7.79 -32.47 3.51
N ILE A 322 8.07 -31.75 2.41
CA ILE A 322 8.75 -30.45 2.40
C ILE A 322 7.74 -29.29 2.60
N VAL A 323 6.55 -29.39 2.02
CA VAL A 323 5.55 -28.32 2.00
C VAL A 323 4.65 -28.33 3.26
N THR A 324 4.43 -29.50 3.87
CA THR A 324 3.60 -29.62 5.09
C THR A 324 4.11 -28.76 6.25
N PRO A 325 5.42 -28.71 6.60
CA PRO A 325 5.93 -27.81 7.63
C PRO A 325 5.77 -26.32 7.32
N ILE A 326 5.71 -25.95 6.03
CA ILE A 326 5.55 -24.56 5.56
C ILE A 326 4.10 -24.11 5.72
N LEU A 327 3.14 -25.01 5.47
CA LEU A 327 1.71 -24.74 5.58
C LEU A 327 1.16 -24.83 7.01
N THR A 328 1.77 -25.63 7.89
CA THR A 328 1.32 -25.78 9.29
C THR A 328 1.72 -24.62 10.20
N PHE A 329 2.59 -23.72 9.76
CA PHE A 329 3.02 -22.58 10.58
C PHE A 329 1.99 -21.43 10.65
N ASP A 330 1.00 -21.38 9.75
CA ASP A 330 0.13 -20.19 9.62
C ASP A 330 -1.39 -20.46 9.48
N LEU A 331 -1.82 -21.72 9.60
CA LEU A 331 -3.24 -22.09 9.50
C LEU A 331 -3.81 -22.50 10.87
N SER A 332 -4.17 -21.50 11.68
CA SER A 332 -5.21 -21.68 12.71
C SER A 332 -6.61 -21.60 12.03
N PRO A 333 -7.66 -22.24 12.59
CA PRO A 333 -8.77 -22.75 11.80
C PRO A 333 -9.64 -21.63 11.21
N LEU A 334 -9.60 -21.51 9.88
CA LEU A 334 -10.38 -20.54 9.09
C LEU A 334 -11.78 -21.09 8.78
N LEU A 335 -12.80 -20.34 9.18
CA LEU A 335 -14.16 -20.43 8.65
C LEU A 335 -14.17 -19.85 7.24
N PHE A 336 -14.34 -20.71 6.23
CA PHE A 336 -14.50 -20.30 4.84
C PHE A 336 -15.90 -19.69 4.60
N CYS A 337 -15.96 -18.55 3.93
CA CYS A 337 -17.17 -18.11 3.23
C CYS A 337 -17.30 -18.93 1.93
N SER A 338 -18.32 -19.79 1.86
CA SER A 338 -18.53 -20.80 0.81
C SER A 338 -18.67 -20.24 -0.61
N SER A 339 -18.95 -18.95 -0.78
CA SER A 339 -19.23 -18.32 -2.08
C SER A 339 -17.97 -17.94 -2.85
N CYS A 340 -16.90 -17.50 -2.18
CA CYS A 340 -15.64 -17.13 -2.83
C CYS A 340 -14.86 -18.35 -3.37
N PHE A 341 -14.97 -19.50 -2.69
CA PHE A 341 -14.28 -20.73 -3.09
C PHE A 341 -14.86 -21.31 -4.39
N SER A 342 -16.18 -21.21 -4.59
CA SER A 342 -16.87 -21.80 -5.74
C SER A 342 -16.55 -21.11 -7.07
N LEU A 343 -16.49 -19.77 -7.09
CA LEU A 343 -16.24 -18.98 -8.30
C LEU A 343 -14.79 -19.10 -8.79
N TYR A 344 -13.84 -19.15 -7.85
CA TYR A 344 -12.42 -19.31 -8.18
C TYR A 344 -12.10 -20.74 -8.63
N TYR A 345 -12.72 -21.75 -8.01
CA TYR A 345 -12.54 -23.15 -8.40
C TYR A 345 -13.13 -23.43 -9.79
N SER A 346 -14.28 -22.84 -10.15
CA SER A 346 -14.87 -23.04 -11.48
C SER A 346 -14.06 -22.38 -12.60
N THR A 347 -13.54 -21.17 -12.38
CA THR A 347 -12.76 -20.42 -13.39
C THR A 347 -11.38 -21.06 -13.60
N PHE A 348 -10.78 -21.58 -12.53
CA PHE A 348 -9.51 -22.31 -12.58
C PHE A 348 -9.66 -23.68 -13.29
N LEU A 349 -10.70 -24.47 -12.97
CA LEU A 349 -10.99 -25.72 -13.67
C LEU A 349 -11.26 -25.50 -15.17
N PHE A 350 -11.93 -24.41 -15.53
CA PHE A 350 -12.21 -24.08 -16.93
C PHE A 350 -10.93 -23.77 -17.73
N THR A 351 -9.97 -23.09 -17.10
CA THR A 351 -8.70 -22.71 -17.74
C THR A 351 -7.73 -23.89 -17.85
N VAL A 352 -7.71 -24.78 -16.84
CA VAL A 352 -6.87 -25.99 -16.84
C VAL A 352 -7.39 -27.07 -17.79
N ASN A 353 -8.71 -27.20 -17.96
CA ASN A 353 -9.28 -28.18 -18.91
C ASN A 353 -9.11 -27.79 -20.39
N THR A 354 -8.73 -26.54 -20.69
CA THR A 354 -8.74 -26.02 -22.07
C THR A 354 -7.37 -25.69 -22.65
N ARG A 355 -6.28 -25.66 -21.86
CA ARG A 355 -4.93 -25.32 -22.34
C ARG A 355 -3.87 -26.33 -21.94
N LYS A 356 -2.90 -26.55 -22.85
CA LYS A 356 -1.73 -27.41 -22.61
C LYS A 356 -0.94 -26.89 -21.40
N HIS A 357 -0.46 -27.83 -20.57
CA HIS A 357 0.23 -27.61 -19.28
C HIS A 357 1.37 -26.57 -19.28
N SER A 358 1.96 -26.22 -20.43
CA SER A 358 3.04 -25.22 -20.53
C SER A 358 2.55 -23.78 -20.30
N ASP A 359 1.31 -23.47 -20.69
CA ASP A 359 0.84 -22.07 -20.73
C ASP A 359 0.24 -21.63 -19.39
N ALA A 360 -0.26 -22.59 -18.60
CA ALA A 360 -0.75 -22.35 -17.24
C ALA A 360 0.38 -21.91 -16.29
N ILE A 361 1.61 -22.40 -16.53
CA ILE A 361 2.81 -22.00 -15.78
C ILE A 361 3.17 -20.54 -16.08
N GLY A 362 3.05 -20.10 -17.34
CA GLY A 362 3.31 -18.72 -17.75
C GLY A 362 2.35 -17.70 -17.10
N VAL A 363 1.06 -18.06 -16.98
CA VAL A 363 0.07 -17.22 -16.29
C VAL A 363 0.36 -17.11 -14.79
N LEU A 364 0.83 -18.18 -14.17
CA LEU A 364 1.25 -18.18 -12.76
C LEU A 364 2.41 -17.21 -12.51
N PHE A 365 3.41 -17.17 -13.41
CA PHE A 365 4.55 -16.25 -13.32
C PHE A 365 4.19 -14.78 -13.52
N THR A 366 3.06 -14.48 -14.16
CA THR A 366 2.64 -13.08 -14.40
C THR A 366 2.00 -12.45 -13.16
N ILE A 367 1.57 -13.26 -12.19
CA ILE A 367 0.84 -12.84 -10.99
C ILE A 367 1.77 -12.73 -9.76
N ILE A 368 2.95 -13.35 -9.83
CA ILE A 368 3.86 -13.50 -8.68
C ILE A 368 4.95 -12.41 -8.75
N ASP A 369 5.06 -11.62 -7.69
CA ASP A 369 6.05 -10.54 -7.54
C ASP A 369 7.49 -11.07 -7.65
N ASN A 370 8.43 -10.22 -8.07
CA ASN A 370 9.77 -10.58 -8.56
C ASN A 370 10.67 -11.28 -7.51
N ARG A 371 10.36 -11.16 -6.20
CA ARG A 371 11.04 -11.90 -5.13
C ARG A 371 10.51 -13.32 -4.95
N GLU A 372 9.24 -13.56 -5.22
CA GLU A 372 8.61 -14.88 -5.10
C GLU A 372 8.82 -15.74 -6.35
N ALA A 373 9.06 -15.10 -7.50
CA ALA A 373 9.54 -15.76 -8.71
C ALA A 373 10.87 -16.51 -8.48
N GLN A 374 11.76 -16.01 -7.61
CA GLN A 374 13.01 -16.67 -7.25
C GLN A 374 12.78 -17.93 -6.40
N LEU A 375 11.79 -17.90 -5.49
CA LEU A 375 11.40 -19.07 -4.70
C LEU A 375 10.75 -20.14 -5.59
N CYS A 376 9.90 -19.73 -6.53
CA CYS A 376 9.34 -20.61 -7.54
C CYS A 376 10.42 -21.20 -8.47
N GLN A 377 11.42 -20.41 -8.90
CA GLN A 377 12.56 -20.93 -9.67
C GLN A 377 13.40 -21.94 -8.87
N PHE A 378 13.64 -21.69 -7.58
CA PHE A 378 14.35 -22.61 -6.70
C PHE A 378 13.60 -23.93 -6.51
N ILE A 379 12.27 -23.89 -6.37
CA ILE A 379 11.42 -25.08 -6.25
C ILE A 379 11.32 -25.85 -7.57
N VAL A 380 11.40 -25.18 -8.73
CA VAL A 380 11.45 -25.84 -10.06
C VAL A 380 12.81 -26.48 -10.34
N GLN A 381 13.90 -25.99 -9.72
CA GLN A 381 15.23 -26.57 -9.84
C GLN A 381 15.45 -27.83 -8.96
N ILE A 382 14.63 -28.05 -7.94
CA ILE A 382 14.61 -29.24 -7.07
C ILE A 382 13.72 -30.32 -7.69
#